data_AF-A0A4S2VD25-F1
#
_entry.id   AF-A0A4S2VD25-F1
#
_cell.length_a   1.000
_cell.length_b   1.000
_cell.length_c   1.000
_cell.angle_alpha   90.00
_cell.angle_beta   90.00
_cell.angle_gamma   90.00
#
_symmetry.space_group_name_H-M   'P 1'
#
loop_
_entity.id
_entity.type
_entity.pdbx_description
1 polymer ?
#
loop_
_entity_poly.entity_id
_entity_poly.type
_entity_poly.pdbx_seq_one_letter_code
_entity_poly.pdbx_strand_id
1 'polypeptide(L)'
;MPDPKPVDGPIPVHVRTIPGGAQLDLTALTRLVVGDVLDALLEGDDTTLWDLLHEVAAPSTGAADRLDREELEQQLVERASSRVPVYGPQVRRLAASLLKAARQHIPARRDAA
;
A
#
# COMPACT_ATOMS: atom_id res chain seq x y z
N MET A 1 -2.04 -23.40 10.23
CA MET A 1 -3.26 -22.56 10.19
C MET A 1 -3.66 -22.42 8.73
N PRO A 2 -4.94 -22.60 8.35
CA PRO A 2 -5.34 -22.47 6.95
C PRO A 2 -5.16 -21.00 6.51
N ASP A 3 -4.49 -20.80 5.37
CA ASP A 3 -4.30 -19.49 4.76
C ASP A 3 -5.65 -18.84 4.41
N PRO A 4 -5.81 -17.53 4.66
CA PRO A 4 -7.04 -16.82 4.31
C PRO A 4 -7.22 -16.85 2.78
N LYS A 5 -8.37 -17.38 2.33
CA LYS A 5 -8.71 -17.46 0.90
C LYS A 5 -8.74 -16.03 0.31
N PRO A 6 -7.94 -15.73 -0.73
CA PRO A 6 -7.85 -14.39 -1.28
C PRO A 6 -9.21 -13.88 -1.76
N VAL A 7 -9.38 -12.56 -1.70
CA VAL A 7 -10.39 -11.91 -2.51
C VAL A 7 -9.83 -11.86 -3.94
N ASP A 8 -10.24 -12.81 -4.80
CA ASP A 8 -9.74 -12.92 -6.18
C ASP A 8 -10.11 -11.70 -7.01
N GLY A 9 -9.22 -10.71 -7.06
CA GLY A 9 -9.21 -9.58 -7.99
C GLY A 9 -7.83 -9.48 -8.66
N PRO A 10 -7.61 -8.51 -9.57
CA PRO A 10 -6.30 -8.33 -10.21
C PRO A 10 -5.15 -8.13 -9.21
N ILE A 11 -5.47 -7.68 -7.99
CA ILE A 11 -4.53 -7.55 -6.88
C ILE A 11 -5.16 -8.22 -5.66
N PRO A 12 -4.63 -9.37 -5.19
CA PRO A 12 -5.19 -10.06 -4.03
C PRO A 12 -4.98 -9.24 -2.75
N VAL A 13 -6.06 -9.08 -1.98
CA VAL A 13 -6.03 -8.50 -0.64
C VAL A 13 -6.40 -9.59 0.36
N HIS A 14 -5.53 -9.83 1.35
CA HIS A 14 -5.82 -10.76 2.45
C HIS A 14 -6.22 -10.00 3.70
N VAL A 15 -7.19 -10.55 4.43
CA VAL A 15 -7.65 -9.99 5.71
C VAL A 15 -7.27 -10.97 6.80
N ARG A 16 -6.43 -10.53 7.74
CA ARG A 16 -6.10 -11.25 8.96
C ARG A 16 -6.80 -10.58 10.13
N THR A 17 -7.65 -11.32 10.85
CA THR A 17 -8.26 -10.76 12.06
C THR A 17 -7.22 -10.63 13.18
N ILE A 18 -7.30 -9.54 13.93
CA ILE A 18 -6.51 -9.27 15.13
C ILE A 18 -7.45 -8.91 16.29
N PRO A 19 -7.04 -9.03 17.56
CA PRO A 19 -7.82 -8.48 18.67
C PRO A 19 -8.06 -6.99 18.40
N GLY A 20 -9.33 -6.61 18.34
CA GLY A 20 -9.68 -5.22 18.12
C GLY A 20 -10.00 -4.81 16.67
N GLY A 21 -9.74 -5.65 15.67
CA GLY A 21 -9.93 -5.26 14.27
C GLY A 21 -9.34 -6.23 13.25
N ALA A 22 -8.80 -5.69 12.16
CA ALA A 22 -8.22 -6.47 11.07
C ALA A 22 -6.91 -5.86 10.58
N GLN A 23 -6.00 -6.71 10.14
CA GLN A 23 -4.82 -6.36 9.37
C GLN A 23 -5.05 -6.73 7.90
N LEU A 24 -4.74 -5.80 7.00
CA LEU A 24 -4.80 -6.02 5.56
C LEU A 24 -3.39 -6.34 5.05
N ASP A 25 -3.26 -7.45 4.34
CA ASP A 25 -2.07 -7.73 3.53
C ASP A 25 -2.24 -7.05 2.16
N LEU A 26 -1.42 -6.02 1.94
CA LEU A 26 -1.38 -5.22 0.73
C LEU A 26 -0.12 -5.48 -0.10
N THR A 27 0.60 -6.60 0.13
CA THR A 27 1.86 -6.91 -0.55
C THR A 27 1.76 -6.82 -2.08
N ALA A 28 0.63 -7.25 -2.64
CA ALA A 28 0.41 -7.17 -4.09
C ALA A 28 0.24 -5.74 -4.61
N LEU A 29 -0.40 -4.84 -3.83
CA LEU A 29 -0.46 -3.41 -4.15
C LEU A 29 0.93 -2.78 -4.04
N THR A 30 1.69 -3.11 -2.99
CA THR A 30 3.06 -2.63 -2.83
C THR A 30 3.92 -3.05 -4.02
N ARG A 31 3.80 -4.29 -4.50
CA ARG A 31 4.54 -4.75 -5.69
C ARG A 31 4.16 -3.98 -6.95
N LEU A 32 2.89 -3.64 -7.14
CA LEU A 32 2.45 -2.81 -8.26
C LEU A 32 3.10 -1.43 -8.20
N VAL A 33 2.97 -0.74 -7.07
CA VAL A 33 3.54 0.60 -6.88
C VAL A 33 5.06 0.61 -7.07
N VAL A 34 5.76 -0.39 -6.53
CA VAL A 34 7.21 -0.52 -6.74
C VAL A 34 7.53 -0.77 -8.21
N GLY A 35 6.72 -1.57 -8.92
CA GLY A 35 6.84 -1.76 -10.36
C GLY A 35 6.72 -0.44 -11.12
N ASP A 36 5.66 0.33 -10.87
CA ASP A 36 5.43 1.63 -11.52
C ASP A 36 6.60 2.61 -11.26
N VAL A 37 7.15 2.63 -10.04
CA VAL A 37 8.32 3.45 -9.69
C VAL A 37 9.57 2.99 -10.43
N LEU A 38 9.81 1.68 -10.52
CA LEU A 38 10.95 1.15 -11.26
C LEU A 38 10.84 1.44 -12.75
N ASP A 39 9.66 1.28 -13.33
CA ASP A 39 9.41 1.60 -14.73
C ASP A 39 9.67 3.10 -15.00
N ALA A 40 9.20 3.98 -14.12
CA ALA A 40 9.44 5.42 -14.23
C ALA A 40 10.92 5.83 -14.04
N LEU A 41 11.65 5.15 -13.16
CA LEU A 41 13.08 5.43 -12.92
C LEU A 41 14.00 4.83 -13.99
N LEU A 42 13.56 3.76 -14.65
CA LEU A 42 14.36 3.01 -15.63
C LEU A 42 13.88 3.25 -17.07
N GLU A 43 13.07 4.29 -17.28
CA GLU A 43 12.58 4.67 -18.60
C GLU A 43 13.74 5.13 -19.49
N GLY A 44 14.00 4.40 -20.58
CA GLY A 44 15.21 4.59 -21.38
C GLY A 44 15.26 5.90 -22.18
N ASP A 45 14.09 6.49 -22.46
CA ASP A 45 13.97 7.72 -23.26
C ASP A 45 13.86 8.99 -22.39
N ASP A 46 13.63 8.85 -21.07
CA ASP A 46 13.50 9.95 -20.11
C ASP A 46 14.25 9.63 -18.81
N THR A 47 15.44 10.19 -18.65
CA THR A 47 16.27 10.01 -17.44
C THR A 47 15.99 11.04 -16.35
N THR A 48 15.04 11.97 -16.54
CA THR A 48 14.85 13.12 -15.65
C THR A 48 14.64 12.71 -14.19
N LEU A 49 13.82 11.70 -13.94
CA LEU A 49 13.58 11.18 -12.58
C LEU A 49 14.79 10.47 -11.99
N TRP A 50 15.55 9.76 -12.82
CA TRP A 50 16.77 9.08 -12.40
C TRP A 50 17.86 10.07 -12.00
N ASP A 51 17.99 11.15 -12.77
CA ASP A 51 18.95 12.23 -12.51
C ASP A 51 18.57 12.98 -11.23
N LEU A 52 17.30 13.34 -11.05
CA LEU A 52 16.80 13.96 -9.82
C LEU A 52 17.01 13.06 -8.58
N LEU A 53 16.83 11.74 -8.72
CA LEU A 53 17.12 10.79 -7.64
C LEU A 53 18.61 10.83 -7.24
N HIS A 54 19.52 10.96 -8.20
CA HIS A 54 20.96 11.07 -7.93
C HIS A 54 21.33 12.40 -7.27
N GLU A 55 20.71 13.49 -7.69
CA GLU A 55 20.89 14.81 -7.08
C GLU A 55 20.46 14.80 -5.61
N VAL A 56 19.28 14.23 -5.31
CA VAL A 56 18.78 14.08 -3.93
C VAL A 56 19.65 13.13 -3.09
N ALA A 57 20.22 12.09 -3.70
CA ALA A 57 21.08 11.13 -3.02
C ALA A 57 22.49 11.68 -2.70
N ALA A 58 22.90 12.78 -3.35
CA ALA A 58 24.18 13.42 -3.08
C ALA A 58 24.19 14.01 -1.66
N PRO A 59 25.32 13.91 -0.93
CA PRO A 59 25.41 14.46 0.42
C PRO A 59 25.37 16.00 0.39
N SER A 60 24.19 16.54 0.70
CA SER A 60 23.93 17.97 0.87
C SER A 60 23.26 18.24 2.23
N THR A 61 23.40 19.46 2.77
CA THR A 61 22.89 19.84 4.09
C THR A 61 21.92 21.04 4.07
N GLY A 62 21.19 21.24 2.97
CA GLY A 62 20.42 22.44 2.66
C GLY A 62 18.90 22.33 2.82
N ALA A 63 18.22 23.47 2.74
CA ALA A 63 16.75 23.52 2.57
C ALA A 63 16.33 23.21 1.12
N ALA A 64 17.22 23.43 0.14
CA ALA A 64 17.00 23.07 -1.26
C ALA A 64 16.79 21.55 -1.43
N ASP A 65 17.64 20.73 -0.81
CA ASP A 65 17.51 19.26 -0.90
C ASP A 65 16.19 18.71 -0.37
N ARG A 66 15.57 19.41 0.59
CA ARG A 66 14.25 19.02 1.09
C ARG A 66 13.16 19.25 0.06
N LEU A 67 13.24 20.37 -0.67
CA LEU A 67 12.33 20.67 -1.77
C LEU A 67 12.53 19.68 -2.92
N ASP A 68 13.78 19.40 -3.29
CA ASP A 68 14.10 18.46 -4.39
C ASP A 68 13.62 17.03 -4.05
N ARG A 69 13.75 16.62 -2.78
CA ARG A 69 13.19 15.35 -2.30
C ARG A 69 11.66 15.32 -2.33
N GLU A 70 11.00 16.38 -1.86
CA GLU A 70 9.54 16.48 -1.89
C GLU A 70 9.00 16.47 -3.32
N GLU A 71 9.70 17.14 -4.25
CA GLU A 71 9.38 17.14 -5.68
C GLU A 71 9.53 15.75 -6.29
N LEU A 72 10.64 15.05 -6.02
CA LEU A 72 10.84 13.68 -6.46
C LEU A 72 9.74 12.74 -5.93
N GLU A 73 9.43 12.84 -4.63
CA GLU A 73 8.34 12.05 -4.01
C GLU A 73 7.01 12.33 -4.70
N GLN A 74 6.69 13.60 -4.99
CA GLN A 74 5.46 13.99 -5.69
C GLN A 74 5.40 13.41 -7.11
N GLN A 75 6.48 13.56 -7.90
CA GLN A 75 6.51 13.07 -9.27
C GLN A 75 6.38 11.55 -9.36
N LEU A 76 6.97 10.81 -8.42
CA LEU A 76 6.82 9.36 -8.32
C LEU A 76 5.41 8.96 -7.90
N VAL A 77 4.78 9.70 -6.97
CA VAL A 77 3.40 9.45 -6.54
C VAL A 77 2.39 9.73 -7.65
N GLU A 78 2.61 10.76 -8.48
CA GLU A 78 1.74 11.07 -9.61
C GLU A 78 1.75 9.98 -10.69
N ARG A 79 2.90 9.32 -10.87
CA ARG A 79 3.06 8.21 -11.82
C ARG A 79 2.59 6.86 -11.25
N ALA A 80 2.77 6.64 -9.94
CA ALA A 80 2.38 5.38 -9.31
C ALA A 80 0.86 5.28 -9.10
N SER A 81 0.27 4.17 -9.53
CA SER A 81 -1.16 3.94 -9.28
C SER A 81 -1.41 3.58 -7.82
N SER A 82 -2.01 4.51 -7.08
CA SER A 82 -2.47 4.28 -5.70
C SER A 82 -3.86 3.63 -5.62
N ARG A 83 -4.54 3.43 -6.76
CA ARG A 83 -5.93 2.99 -6.84
C ARG A 83 -6.05 1.66 -7.54
N VAL A 84 -6.62 0.69 -6.83
CA VAL A 84 -6.87 -0.64 -7.37
C VAL A 84 -8.35 -0.79 -7.70
N PRO A 85 -8.72 -1.19 -8.94
CA PRO A 85 -10.08 -1.55 -9.23
C PRO A 85 -10.46 -2.82 -8.46
N VAL A 86 -11.44 -2.71 -7.57
CA VAL A 86 -12.04 -3.85 -6.87
C VAL A 86 -13.44 -4.05 -7.45
N TYR A 87 -13.67 -5.20 -8.09
CA TYR A 87 -14.93 -5.47 -8.80
C TYR A 87 -16.01 -6.04 -7.87
N GLY A 88 -17.28 -5.99 -8.30
CA GLY A 88 -18.46 -6.22 -7.44
C GLY A 88 -18.38 -7.44 -6.51
N PRO A 89 -18.10 -8.67 -7.01
CA PRO A 89 -17.94 -9.85 -6.17
C PRO A 89 -16.79 -9.73 -5.16
N GLN A 90 -15.67 -9.12 -5.56
CA GLN A 90 -14.50 -8.88 -4.74
C GLN A 90 -14.80 -7.90 -3.60
N VAL A 91 -15.47 -6.79 -3.91
CA VAL A 91 -15.89 -5.79 -2.91
C VAL A 91 -16.73 -6.45 -1.83
N ARG A 92 -17.72 -7.27 -2.24
CA ARG A 92 -18.60 -7.98 -1.29
C ARG A 92 -17.82 -8.95 -0.39
N ARG A 93 -16.86 -9.70 -0.94
CA ARG A 93 -16.02 -10.63 -0.17
C ARG A 93 -15.12 -9.89 0.82
N LEU A 94 -14.47 -8.81 0.39
CA LEU A 94 -13.64 -7.97 1.26
C LEU A 94 -14.47 -7.38 2.41
N ALA A 95 -15.64 -6.81 2.09
CA ALA A 95 -16.56 -6.27 3.10
C ALA A 95 -17.02 -7.34 4.10
N ALA A 96 -17.35 -8.55 3.64
CA ALA A 96 -17.74 -9.65 4.51
C ALA A 96 -16.59 -10.06 5.46
N SER A 97 -15.36 -10.12 4.97
CA SER A 97 -14.18 -10.43 5.79
C SER A 97 -13.91 -9.36 6.85
N LEU A 98 -14.01 -8.07 6.47
CA LEU A 98 -13.86 -6.95 7.39
C LEU A 98 -14.96 -6.91 8.47
N LEU A 99 -16.21 -7.12 8.07
CA LEU A 99 -17.34 -7.22 9.01
C LEU A 99 -17.19 -8.38 9.98
N LYS A 100 -16.69 -9.53 9.51
CA LYS A 100 -16.41 -10.68 10.37
C LYS A 100 -15.32 -10.35 11.39
N ALA A 101 -14.25 -9.68 10.97
CA ALA A 101 -13.17 -9.28 11.86
C ALA A 101 -13.64 -8.26 12.93
N ALA A 102 -14.47 -7.29 12.53
CA ALA A 102 -15.05 -6.30 13.45
C ALA A 102 -15.93 -6.92 14.55
N ARG A 103 -16.65 -8.02 14.23
CA ARG A 103 -17.53 -8.72 15.19
C ARG A 103 -16.77 -9.54 16.24
N GLN A 104 -15.49 -9.83 16.04
CA GLN A 104 -14.67 -10.55 17.03
C GLN A 104 -14.19 -9.66 18.19
N HIS A 105 -14.65 -8.41 18.25
CA HIS A 105 -14.44 -7.52 19.37
C HIS A 105 -15.39 -7.86 20.54
N ILE A 106 -14.82 -7.97 21.74
CA ILE A 106 -15.39 -8.15 23.10
C ILE A 106 -15.07 -9.53 23.71
N PRO A 107 -14.01 -9.65 24.54
CA PRO A 107 -14.15 -10.39 25.80
C PRO A 107 -15.09 -9.56 26.67
N ALA A 108 -16.24 -10.14 27.05
CA ALA A 108 -17.06 -9.56 28.10
C ALA A 108 -16.14 -9.36 29.31
N ARG A 109 -15.91 -8.11 29.69
CA ARG A 109 -15.29 -7.78 30.96
C ARG A 109 -16.15 -8.51 31.99
N ARG A 110 -15.61 -9.56 32.60
CA ARG A 110 -16.29 -10.28 33.65
C ARG A 110 -16.47 -9.24 34.75
N ASP A 111 -17.70 -8.80 34.98
CA ASP A 111 -18.06 -8.04 36.16
C ASP A 111 -17.70 -8.94 37.35
N ALA A 112 -16.52 -8.69 37.91
CA ALA A 112 -16.09 -9.28 39.16
C ALA A 112 -16.71 -8.43 40.26
N ALA A 113 -17.83 -8.94 40.76
CA ALA A 113 -18.44 -8.60 42.04
C ALA A 113 -17.46 -8.81 43.20
#